data_AF-A0A1Y1JX45-F1
#
_entry.id   AF-A0A1Y1JX45-F1
#
_cell.length_a   1.000
_cell.length_b   1.000
_cell.length_c   1.000
_cell.angle_alpha   90.00
_cell.angle_beta   90.00
_cell.angle_gamma   90.00
#
_symmetry.space_group_name_H-M   'P 1'
#
loop_
_entity.id
_entity.type
_entity.pdbx_description
1 polymer ?
#
loop_
_entity_poly.entity_id
_entity_poly.type
_entity_poly.pdbx_seq_one_letter_code
_entity_poly.pdbx_strand_id
1 'polypeptide(L)'
;MTTQPIVTENYDFKDIFPTCVNDFHTHTTNSTTNVESKIGNTCSVNVKSLNFDEYYRYFFVSNCKQLLLYLNYIKNKNSTTEISRGCKYFNYRLKYLLNIYNCPEKSTVKAYNKMIIKENENIYYNISNICELYIKDISDDIFQNFEKLNDLYNAFILQSEKCPKNSTCFTKYTNYSKNCENLNNNSYCQVLNSFKLLYIQDTVNEHIHKEASEFTESSSLIHIRAAFLTITFTIFALSLIIFIFHKNTSYRSYLQKLLVKIRRFINKKDEEYLIFLDSLESPYKPSIDKDYTIEYSSVHYS
;
A
#
# COMPACT_ATOMS: atom_id res chain seq x y z
N MET A 1 -8.95 4.14 -53.04
CA MET A 1 -8.10 3.89 -51.87
C MET A 1 -9.00 3.41 -50.74
N THR A 2 -8.97 2.11 -50.48
CA THR A 2 -9.73 1.47 -49.41
C THR A 2 -8.93 1.62 -48.12
N THR A 3 -9.37 2.50 -47.23
CA THR A 3 -8.85 2.61 -45.86
C THR A 3 -9.18 1.33 -45.12
N GLN A 4 -8.14 0.52 -44.83
CA GLN A 4 -8.28 -0.61 -43.91
C GLN A 4 -8.72 -0.09 -42.54
N PRO A 5 -9.67 -0.77 -41.86
CA PRO A 5 -10.08 -0.39 -40.52
C PRO A 5 -8.87 -0.56 -39.59
N ILE A 6 -8.48 0.52 -38.92
CA ILE A 6 -7.45 0.52 -37.88
C ILE A 6 -7.97 -0.38 -36.77
N VAL A 7 -7.40 -1.57 -36.64
CA VAL A 7 -7.63 -2.43 -35.48
C VAL A 7 -7.05 -1.68 -34.29
N THR A 8 -7.93 -1.10 -33.48
CA THR A 8 -7.56 -0.42 -32.23
C THR A 8 -6.91 -1.45 -31.33
N GLU A 9 -5.61 -1.32 -31.11
CA GLU A 9 -4.87 -2.17 -30.18
C GLU A 9 -5.53 -2.07 -28.80
N ASN A 10 -6.02 -3.20 -28.28
CA ASN A 10 -6.65 -3.23 -26.96
C ASN A 10 -5.57 -3.11 -25.88
N TYR A 11 -5.33 -1.88 -25.42
CA TYR A 11 -4.36 -1.58 -24.38
C TYR A 11 -5.01 -1.57 -23.00
N ASP A 12 -4.39 -2.25 -22.04
CA ASP A 12 -4.89 -2.30 -20.67
C ASP A 12 -4.23 -1.26 -19.76
N PHE A 13 -5.03 -0.25 -19.39
CA PHE A 13 -4.76 0.84 -18.45
C PHE A 13 -5.08 0.50 -17.00
N LYS A 14 -5.68 -0.66 -16.70
CA LYS A 14 -6.03 -1.06 -15.34
C LYS A 14 -4.82 -1.06 -14.42
N ASP A 15 -5.06 -0.69 -13.16
CA ASP A 15 -4.09 -0.68 -12.07
C ASP A 15 -2.86 0.23 -12.25
N ILE A 16 -2.74 0.95 -13.39
CA ILE A 16 -1.73 1.98 -13.60
C ILE A 16 -2.06 3.22 -12.78
N PHE A 17 -3.31 3.68 -12.86
CA PHE A 17 -3.76 4.89 -12.17
C PHE A 17 -4.62 4.54 -10.94
N PRO A 18 -4.53 5.30 -9.84
CA PRO A 18 -3.64 6.45 -9.59
C PRO A 18 -2.20 6.06 -9.25
N THR A 19 -1.95 4.79 -8.93
CA THR A 19 -0.73 4.36 -8.22
C THR A 19 0.56 4.82 -8.88
N CYS A 20 0.73 4.58 -10.18
CA CYS A 20 1.98 4.92 -10.88
C CYS A 20 2.22 6.44 -10.95
N VAL A 21 1.17 7.26 -11.01
CA VAL A 21 1.30 8.73 -10.98
C VAL A 21 1.77 9.19 -9.61
N ASN A 22 1.17 8.66 -8.53
CA ASN A 22 1.58 8.98 -7.16
C ASN A 22 3.03 8.54 -6.91
N ASP A 23 3.34 7.30 -7.26
CA ASP A 23 4.68 6.74 -7.14
C ASP A 23 5.73 7.57 -7.88
N PHE A 24 5.38 8.05 -9.08
CA PHE A 24 6.25 8.95 -9.84
C PHE A 24 6.50 10.23 -9.05
N HIS A 25 5.47 10.97 -8.64
CA HIS A 25 5.65 12.22 -7.88
C HIS A 25 6.41 12.03 -6.56
N THR A 26 6.12 10.97 -5.83
CA THR A 26 6.74 10.68 -4.53
C THR A 26 8.22 10.32 -4.67
N HIS A 27 8.60 9.56 -5.70
CA HIS A 27 9.95 9.03 -5.84
C HIS A 27 10.86 9.82 -6.78
N THR A 28 10.37 10.87 -7.45
CA THR A 28 11.20 11.73 -8.30
C THR A 28 11.59 13.06 -7.65
N THR A 29 11.10 13.37 -6.45
CA THR A 29 11.30 14.67 -5.77
C THR A 29 12.40 14.65 -4.71
N ASN A 30 12.81 13.48 -4.19
CA ASN A 30 13.76 13.35 -3.10
C ASN A 30 14.87 12.33 -3.42
N SER A 31 16.04 12.78 -3.88
CA SER A 31 17.22 11.91 -4.08
C SER A 31 18.39 12.36 -3.22
N THR A 32 19.21 11.40 -2.78
CA THR A 32 20.49 11.66 -2.13
C THR A 32 21.53 12.17 -3.15
N THR A 33 22.48 12.99 -2.70
CA THR A 33 23.37 13.82 -3.54
C THR A 33 24.29 13.03 -4.48
N ASN A 34 24.74 11.84 -4.10
CA ASN A 34 25.67 11.04 -4.92
C ASN A 34 24.95 10.25 -6.04
N VAL A 35 23.74 9.76 -5.78
CA VAL A 35 22.93 9.10 -6.82
C VAL A 35 22.52 10.14 -7.87
N GLU A 36 22.24 11.36 -7.44
CA GLU A 36 21.84 12.45 -8.33
C GLU A 36 22.94 12.84 -9.33
N SER A 37 24.21 12.88 -8.91
CA SER A 37 25.32 13.22 -9.81
C SER A 37 25.51 12.17 -10.91
N LYS A 38 25.50 10.89 -10.54
CA LYS A 38 25.57 9.77 -11.50
C LYS A 38 24.39 9.77 -12.47
N ILE A 39 23.18 9.98 -11.97
CA ILE A 39 21.98 10.10 -12.81
C ILE A 39 22.10 11.30 -13.77
N GLY A 40 22.59 12.44 -13.28
CA GLY A 40 22.82 13.62 -14.11
C GLY A 40 23.82 13.38 -15.24
N ASN A 41 24.94 12.71 -14.94
CA ASN A 41 25.94 12.31 -15.93
C ASN A 41 25.34 11.36 -16.98
N THR A 42 24.63 10.32 -16.53
CA THR A 42 23.93 9.36 -17.39
C THR A 42 22.93 10.07 -18.32
N CYS A 43 22.11 10.97 -17.79
CA CYS A 43 21.18 11.74 -18.61
C CYS A 43 21.88 12.63 -19.64
N SER A 44 23.02 13.23 -19.29
CA SER A 44 23.80 14.06 -20.20
C SER A 44 24.40 13.26 -21.36
N VAL A 45 24.82 12.03 -21.12
CA VAL A 45 25.27 11.11 -22.18
C VAL A 45 24.09 10.66 -23.05
N ASN A 46 22.97 10.30 -22.41
CA ASN A 46 21.77 9.84 -23.11
C ASN A 46 21.24 10.88 -24.10
N VAL A 47 21.24 12.16 -23.74
CA VAL A 47 20.85 13.26 -24.63
C VAL A 47 21.64 13.25 -25.94
N LYS A 48 22.95 13.00 -25.85
CA LYS A 48 23.83 12.91 -27.03
C LYS A 48 23.53 11.65 -27.82
N SER A 49 23.36 10.50 -27.16
CA SER A 49 23.04 9.23 -27.81
C SER A 49 21.69 9.24 -28.57
N LEU A 50 20.75 10.03 -28.07
CA LEU A 50 19.42 10.22 -28.65
C LEU A 50 19.38 11.35 -29.68
N ASN A 51 20.52 12.01 -29.95
CA ASN A 51 20.66 13.10 -30.90
C ASN A 51 19.71 14.27 -30.66
N PHE A 52 19.46 14.65 -29.41
CA PHE A 52 18.67 15.85 -29.13
C PHE A 52 19.38 17.11 -29.63
N ASP A 53 18.57 18.00 -30.22
CA ASP A 53 18.95 19.38 -30.53
C ASP A 53 19.44 20.10 -29.27
N GLU A 54 20.44 20.97 -29.44
CA GLU A 54 21.08 21.70 -28.36
C GLU A 54 20.08 22.44 -27.46
N TYR A 55 19.05 23.04 -28.06
CA TYR A 55 18.01 23.77 -27.36
C TYR A 55 17.25 22.90 -26.34
N TYR A 56 16.96 21.65 -26.70
CA TYR A 56 16.15 20.76 -25.85
C TYR A 56 16.97 19.96 -24.83
N ARG A 57 18.31 19.95 -24.95
CA ARG A 57 19.19 19.14 -24.09
C ARG A 57 18.97 19.39 -22.62
N TYR A 58 18.98 20.67 -22.21
CA TYR A 58 18.84 21.05 -20.81
C TYR A 58 17.50 20.57 -20.22
N PHE A 59 16.40 20.80 -20.93
CA PHE A 59 15.07 20.40 -20.50
C PHE A 59 14.92 18.89 -20.41
N PHE A 60 15.45 18.16 -21.41
CA PHE A 60 15.44 16.70 -21.37
C PHE A 60 16.29 16.17 -20.20
N VAL A 61 17.49 16.70 -19.94
CA VAL A 61 18.34 16.25 -18.82
C VAL A 61 17.57 16.32 -17.50
N SER A 62 16.89 17.44 -17.23
CA SER A 62 16.10 17.60 -16.01
C SER A 62 15.00 16.55 -15.85
N ASN A 63 14.25 16.28 -16.92
CA ASN A 63 13.16 15.30 -16.89
C ASN A 63 13.65 13.85 -16.96
N CYS A 64 14.79 13.61 -17.60
CA CYS A 64 15.47 12.32 -17.62
C CYS A 64 15.86 11.89 -16.20
N LYS A 65 16.30 12.82 -15.34
CA LYS A 65 16.59 12.51 -13.94
C LYS A 65 15.37 11.90 -13.23
N GLN A 66 14.20 12.51 -13.42
CA GLN A 66 12.94 12.00 -12.86
C GLN A 66 12.60 10.62 -13.42
N LEU A 67 12.73 10.41 -14.73
CA LEU A 67 12.54 9.08 -15.34
C LEU A 67 13.44 8.01 -14.74
N LEU A 68 14.74 8.30 -14.55
CA LEU A 68 15.69 7.32 -14.03
C LEU A 68 15.47 7.04 -12.54
N LEU A 69 15.08 8.05 -11.75
CA LEU A 69 14.67 7.85 -10.36
C LEU A 69 13.42 6.95 -10.26
N TYR A 70 12.44 7.18 -11.12
CA TYR A 70 11.25 6.33 -11.18
C TYR A 70 11.58 4.89 -11.61
N LEU A 71 12.47 4.71 -12.58
CA LEU A 71 12.94 3.39 -12.98
C LEU A 71 13.68 2.66 -11.85
N ASN A 72 14.48 3.39 -11.06
CA ASN A 72 15.12 2.86 -9.86
C ASN A 72 14.09 2.41 -8.81
N TYR A 73 13.01 3.18 -8.64
CA TYR A 73 11.91 2.79 -7.78
C TYR A 73 11.23 1.49 -8.25
N ILE A 74 10.92 1.39 -9.54
CA ILE A 74 10.32 0.18 -10.13
C ILE A 74 11.21 -1.04 -9.92
N LYS A 75 12.53 -0.90 -10.10
CA LYS A 75 13.52 -1.98 -9.90
C LYS A 75 13.43 -2.62 -8.51
N ASN A 76 13.07 -1.85 -7.49
CA ASN A 76 13.01 -2.31 -6.11
C ASN A 76 11.64 -2.92 -5.72
N LYS A 77 10.74 -3.14 -6.69
CA LYS A 77 9.45 -3.81 -6.46
C LYS A 77 9.59 -5.31 -6.51
N ASN A 78 8.78 -5.99 -5.69
CA ASN A 78 8.82 -7.44 -5.53
C ASN A 78 7.82 -8.18 -6.43
N SER A 79 6.77 -7.51 -6.88
CA SER A 79 5.70 -8.10 -7.69
C SER A 79 5.88 -7.82 -9.17
N THR A 80 5.78 -8.85 -10.01
CA THR A 80 5.81 -8.73 -11.48
C THR A 80 4.66 -7.87 -11.99
N THR A 81 3.50 -7.90 -11.34
CA THR A 81 2.36 -7.02 -11.66
C THR A 81 2.70 -5.56 -11.36
N GLU A 82 3.35 -5.27 -10.24
CA GLU A 82 3.78 -3.91 -9.89
C GLU A 82 4.84 -3.38 -10.85
N ILE A 83 5.81 -4.24 -11.20
CA ILE A 83 6.83 -3.92 -12.19
C ILE A 83 6.17 -3.61 -13.54
N SER A 84 5.27 -4.49 -14.00
CA SER A 84 4.57 -4.34 -15.28
C SER A 84 3.84 -3.00 -15.39
N ARG A 85 2.99 -2.65 -14.41
CA ARG A 85 2.27 -1.36 -14.43
C ARG A 85 3.20 -0.14 -14.35
N GLY A 86 4.26 -0.23 -13.53
CA GLY A 86 5.26 0.82 -13.42
C GLY A 86 6.01 1.03 -14.74
N CYS A 87 6.41 -0.07 -15.39
CA CYS A 87 7.07 -0.02 -16.69
C CYS A 87 6.16 0.47 -17.81
N LYS A 88 4.88 0.12 -17.81
CA LYS A 88 3.88 0.70 -18.73
C LYS A 88 3.79 2.22 -18.58
N TYR A 89 3.74 2.72 -17.33
CA TYR A 89 3.72 4.15 -17.06
C TYR A 89 5.06 4.83 -17.44
N PHE A 90 6.19 4.19 -17.14
CA PHE A 90 7.51 4.65 -17.57
C PHE A 90 7.60 4.79 -19.10
N ASN A 91 7.10 3.79 -19.84
CA ASN A 91 7.04 3.79 -21.31
C ASN A 91 6.25 5.01 -21.83
N TYR A 92 5.06 5.26 -21.27
CA TYR A 92 4.29 6.47 -21.58
C TYR A 92 5.09 7.75 -21.30
N ARG A 93 5.70 7.86 -20.11
CA ARG A 93 6.46 9.06 -19.72
C ARG A 93 7.67 9.28 -20.62
N LEU A 94 8.36 8.22 -21.04
CA LEU A 94 9.46 8.31 -22.00
C LEU A 94 8.94 8.80 -23.35
N LYS A 95 7.88 8.21 -23.91
CA LYS A 95 7.26 8.72 -25.16
C LYS A 95 6.88 10.20 -25.05
N TYR A 96 6.28 10.60 -23.92
CA TYR A 96 5.93 12.00 -23.65
C TYR A 96 7.14 12.93 -23.75
N LEU A 97 8.28 12.57 -23.13
CA LEU A 97 9.51 13.36 -23.22
C LEU A 97 10.11 13.40 -24.64
N LEU A 98 10.09 12.27 -25.35
CA LEU A 98 10.57 12.21 -26.73
C LEU A 98 9.74 13.11 -27.66
N ASN A 99 8.44 13.24 -27.40
CA ASN A 99 7.53 14.09 -28.15
C ASN A 99 7.71 15.56 -27.80
N ILE A 100 7.61 15.93 -26.52
CA ILE A 100 7.64 17.35 -26.10
C ILE A 100 8.96 18.04 -26.41
N TYR A 101 10.06 17.28 -26.42
CA TYR A 101 11.41 17.78 -26.70
C TYR A 101 11.90 17.44 -28.11
N ASN A 102 10.98 17.11 -29.02
CA ASN A 102 11.26 16.90 -30.44
C ASN A 102 12.45 15.94 -30.69
N CYS A 103 12.55 14.87 -29.91
CA CYS A 103 13.61 13.88 -30.09
C CYS A 103 13.54 13.31 -31.52
N PRO A 104 14.67 13.21 -32.25
CA PRO A 104 14.66 12.54 -33.55
C PRO A 104 14.31 11.06 -33.46
N GLU A 105 14.70 10.40 -32.36
CA GLU A 105 14.29 9.03 -32.07
C GLU A 105 12.88 9.01 -31.47
N LYS A 106 11.90 8.61 -32.28
CA LYS A 106 10.49 8.51 -31.85
C LYS A 106 10.12 7.15 -31.28
N SER A 107 10.89 6.10 -31.57
CA SER A 107 10.64 4.78 -31.00
C SER A 107 11.10 4.76 -29.54
N THR A 108 10.16 4.49 -28.64
CA THR A 108 10.42 4.40 -27.21
C THR A 108 11.27 3.17 -26.89
N VAL A 109 11.09 2.08 -27.65
CA VAL A 109 11.93 0.88 -27.55
C VAL A 109 13.39 1.21 -27.89
N LYS A 110 13.62 1.86 -29.05
CA LYS A 110 14.97 2.24 -29.46
C LYS A 110 15.59 3.26 -28.52
N ALA A 111 14.82 4.24 -28.08
CA ALA A 111 15.28 5.25 -27.14
C ALA A 111 15.73 4.62 -25.82
N TYR A 112 14.91 3.74 -25.23
CA TYR A 112 15.26 3.05 -24.00
C TYR A 112 16.52 2.19 -24.15
N ASN A 113 16.64 1.44 -25.24
CA ASN A 113 17.84 0.62 -25.50
C ASN A 113 19.11 1.47 -25.63
N LYS A 114 19.02 2.65 -26.27
CA LYS A 114 20.13 3.62 -26.34
C LYS A 114 20.46 4.22 -24.97
N MET A 115 19.46 4.38 -24.10
CA MET A 115 19.68 4.88 -22.75
C MET A 115 20.41 3.88 -21.85
N ILE A 116 20.35 2.56 -22.12
CA ILE A 116 21.07 1.56 -21.33
C ILE A 116 22.57 1.67 -21.60
N ILE A 117 23.27 2.41 -20.73
CA ILE A 117 24.73 2.58 -20.76
C ILE A 117 25.39 1.41 -20.02
N LYS A 118 26.36 0.74 -20.67
CA LYS A 118 27.19 -0.33 -20.09
C LYS A 118 28.57 0.15 -19.59
N GLU A 119 28.77 1.45 -19.47
CA GLU A 119 30.04 2.07 -19.10
C GLU A 119 30.25 2.18 -17.58
N ASN A 120 31.40 2.73 -17.19
CA ASN A 120 31.92 2.83 -15.81
C ASN A 120 30.85 3.23 -14.76
N GLU A 121 30.45 2.26 -13.93
CA GLU A 121 29.43 2.42 -12.86
C GLU A 121 29.83 3.41 -11.76
N ASN A 122 31.12 3.79 -11.67
CA ASN A 122 31.56 4.84 -10.75
C ASN A 122 31.16 6.24 -11.23
N ILE A 123 31.00 6.44 -12.54
CA ILE A 123 30.69 7.75 -13.15
C ILE A 123 29.21 7.84 -13.51
N TYR A 124 28.67 6.74 -14.03
CA TYR A 124 27.33 6.68 -14.57
C TYR A 124 26.42 5.82 -13.71
N TYR A 125 25.15 6.22 -13.65
CA TYR A 125 24.09 5.41 -13.09
C TYR A 125 23.78 4.23 -14.03
N ASN A 126 23.82 3.01 -13.50
CA ASN A 126 23.49 1.78 -14.24
C ASN A 126 21.97 1.69 -14.41
N ILE A 127 21.51 1.95 -15.64
CA ILE A 127 20.11 1.93 -16.01
C ILE A 127 19.62 0.48 -16.04
N SER A 128 18.70 0.16 -15.13
CA SER A 128 18.12 -1.17 -15.05
C SER A 128 17.31 -1.52 -16.30
N ASN A 129 17.50 -2.73 -16.82
CA ASN A 129 16.69 -3.31 -17.89
C ASN A 129 15.37 -3.93 -17.39
N ILE A 130 14.93 -3.62 -16.16
CA ILE A 130 13.72 -4.20 -15.55
C ILE A 130 12.45 -4.00 -16.39
N CYS A 131 12.43 -2.98 -17.26
CA CYS A 131 11.30 -2.66 -18.13
C CYS A 131 11.44 -3.18 -19.58
N GLU A 132 12.50 -3.90 -19.91
CA GLU A 132 12.80 -4.36 -21.27
C GLU A 132 11.63 -5.15 -21.92
N LEU A 133 10.95 -5.99 -21.15
CA LEU A 133 9.81 -6.79 -21.63
C LEU A 133 8.48 -6.01 -21.74
N TYR A 134 8.41 -4.82 -21.16
CA TYR A 134 7.17 -4.04 -21.04
C TYR A 134 7.18 -2.76 -21.90
N ILE A 135 8.35 -2.35 -22.37
CA ILE A 135 8.50 -1.20 -23.26
C ILE A 135 8.15 -1.62 -24.68
N LYS A 136 7.23 -0.86 -25.27
CA LYS A 136 6.75 -1.02 -26.64
C LYS A 136 6.40 0.34 -27.21
N ASP A 137 6.49 0.47 -28.53
CA ASP A 137 5.99 1.67 -29.19
C ASP A 137 4.47 1.69 -29.11
N ILE A 138 3.94 2.55 -28.24
CA ILE A 138 2.49 2.72 -28.08
C ILE A 138 1.94 3.59 -29.23
N SER A 139 0.75 3.26 -29.72
CA SER A 139 0.06 4.07 -30.73
C SER A 139 -0.28 5.47 -30.21
N ASP A 140 -0.65 6.37 -31.11
CA ASP A 140 -1.02 7.74 -30.73
C ASP A 140 -2.35 7.78 -29.97
N ASP A 141 -3.29 6.90 -30.28
CA ASP A 141 -4.54 6.77 -29.52
C ASP A 141 -4.29 6.33 -28.07
N ILE A 142 -3.42 5.33 -27.88
CA ILE A 142 -3.03 4.87 -26.54
C ILE A 142 -2.32 6.00 -25.78
N PHE A 143 -1.40 6.71 -26.45
CA PHE A 143 -0.68 7.84 -25.87
C PHE A 143 -1.63 8.96 -25.44
N GLN A 144 -2.59 9.37 -26.28
CA GLN A 144 -3.58 10.39 -25.93
C GLN A 144 -4.45 9.97 -24.74
N ASN A 145 -4.80 8.69 -24.63
CA ASN A 145 -5.53 8.17 -23.48
C ASN A 145 -4.69 8.25 -22.20
N PHE A 146 -3.40 7.94 -22.26
CA PHE A 146 -2.50 8.18 -21.14
C PHE A 146 -2.42 9.66 -20.77
N GLU A 147 -2.32 10.57 -21.75
CA GLU A 147 -2.27 12.02 -21.47
C GLU A 147 -3.52 12.50 -20.74
N LYS A 148 -4.71 12.10 -21.20
CA LYS A 148 -5.98 12.43 -20.54
C LYS A 148 -6.05 11.91 -19.11
N LEU A 149 -5.69 10.65 -18.89
CA LEU A 149 -5.69 10.05 -17.56
C LEU A 149 -4.67 10.75 -16.65
N ASN A 150 -3.43 10.93 -17.12
CA ASN A 150 -2.39 11.60 -16.35
C ASN A 150 -2.78 13.04 -15.99
N ASP A 151 -3.33 13.80 -16.94
CA ASP A 151 -3.82 15.15 -16.69
C ASP A 151 -4.98 15.20 -15.68
N LEU A 152 -5.93 14.26 -15.77
CA LEU A 152 -7.01 14.12 -14.80
C LEU A 152 -6.49 13.84 -13.39
N TYR A 153 -5.61 12.83 -13.24
CA TYR A 153 -5.09 12.45 -11.93
C TYR A 153 -4.17 13.54 -11.34
N ASN A 154 -3.40 14.27 -12.16
CA ASN A 154 -2.65 15.43 -11.68
C ASN A 154 -3.57 16.54 -11.19
N ALA A 155 -4.65 16.85 -11.92
CA ALA A 155 -5.64 17.83 -11.46
C ALA A 155 -6.32 17.40 -10.15
N PHE A 156 -6.57 16.10 -9.98
CA PHE A 156 -7.10 15.53 -8.74
C PHE A 156 -6.12 15.65 -7.57
N ILE A 157 -4.85 15.29 -7.75
CA ILE A 157 -3.81 15.41 -6.71
C ILE A 157 -3.71 16.85 -6.17
N LEU A 158 -3.92 17.85 -7.03
CA LEU A 158 -3.91 19.26 -6.64
C LEU A 158 -5.16 19.72 -5.86
N GLN A 159 -6.27 18.98 -5.89
CA GLN A 159 -7.58 19.42 -5.38
C GLN A 159 -8.03 18.77 -4.06
N SER A 160 -7.13 18.05 -3.37
CA SER A 160 -7.43 17.25 -2.16
C SER A 160 -8.43 16.11 -2.44
N GLU A 161 -8.77 15.31 -1.42
CA GLU A 161 -9.34 13.95 -1.52
C GLU A 161 -10.60 13.75 -2.39
N LYS A 162 -11.25 14.83 -2.83
CA LYS A 162 -12.50 14.81 -3.62
C LYS A 162 -12.42 15.75 -4.83
N CYS A 163 -13.29 15.48 -5.78
CA CYS A 163 -13.41 16.20 -7.05
C CYS A 163 -14.81 16.84 -7.16
N PRO A 164 -15.01 18.06 -6.60
CA PRO A 164 -16.29 18.76 -6.60
C PRO A 164 -16.78 19.16 -7.99
N LYS A 165 -18.09 19.31 -8.19
CA LYS A 165 -18.70 19.62 -9.51
C LYS A 165 -18.18 20.90 -10.19
N ASN A 166 -17.79 21.90 -9.42
CA ASN A 166 -17.25 23.16 -9.92
C ASN A 166 -15.70 23.15 -10.07
N SER A 167 -15.06 21.99 -9.96
CA SER A 167 -13.61 21.88 -9.98
C SER A 167 -13.04 21.62 -11.37
N THR A 168 -11.75 21.92 -11.55
CA THR A 168 -11.03 21.59 -12.79
C THR A 168 -10.91 20.08 -12.99
N CYS A 169 -10.76 19.30 -11.92
CA CYS A 169 -10.79 17.84 -11.97
C CYS A 169 -12.13 17.33 -12.55
N PHE A 170 -13.26 17.85 -12.07
CA PHE A 170 -14.59 17.40 -12.53
C PHE A 170 -14.82 17.75 -14.00
N THR A 171 -14.36 18.94 -14.40
CA THR A 171 -14.42 19.41 -15.79
C THR A 171 -13.61 18.49 -16.72
N LYS A 172 -12.37 18.13 -16.32
CA LYS A 172 -11.53 17.17 -17.06
C LYS A 172 -12.19 15.79 -17.14
N TYR A 173 -12.65 15.25 -16.01
CA TYR A 173 -13.34 13.97 -15.95
C TYR A 173 -14.53 13.91 -16.93
N THR A 174 -15.41 14.92 -16.86
CA THR A 174 -16.60 14.99 -17.70
C THR A 174 -16.23 15.03 -19.18
N ASN A 175 -15.22 15.83 -19.55
CA ASN A 175 -14.76 15.93 -20.93
C ASN A 175 -14.15 14.62 -21.44
N TYR A 176 -13.33 13.95 -20.62
CA TYR A 176 -12.63 12.72 -20.97
C TYR A 176 -13.53 11.49 -20.99
N SER A 177 -14.70 11.56 -20.36
CA SER A 177 -15.67 10.47 -20.28
C SER A 177 -16.76 10.50 -21.36
N LYS A 178 -16.86 11.57 -22.17
CA LYS A 178 -17.92 11.72 -23.21
C LYS A 178 -18.05 10.53 -24.15
N ASN A 179 -16.93 9.87 -24.47
CA ASN A 179 -16.92 8.76 -25.42
C ASN A 179 -17.07 7.38 -24.74
N CYS A 180 -17.29 7.33 -23.42
CA CYS A 180 -17.41 6.09 -22.68
C CYS A 180 -18.83 5.52 -22.62
N GLU A 181 -19.83 6.27 -23.07
CA GLU A 181 -21.26 5.90 -22.99
C GLU A 181 -21.62 4.62 -23.77
N ASN A 182 -20.77 4.14 -24.68
CA ASN A 182 -21.00 2.94 -25.50
C ASN A 182 -19.88 1.88 -25.41
N LEU A 183 -18.89 2.04 -24.51
CA LEU A 183 -17.64 1.26 -24.51
C LEU A 183 -17.30 0.65 -23.13
N ASN A 184 -18.25 -0.05 -22.51
CA ASN A 184 -18.09 -0.65 -21.18
C ASN A 184 -16.90 -1.64 -21.05
N ASN A 185 -16.39 -2.18 -22.16
CA ASN A 185 -15.25 -3.10 -22.18
C ASN A 185 -13.91 -2.43 -22.47
N ASN A 186 -13.87 -1.12 -22.74
CA ASN A 186 -12.61 -0.41 -22.95
C ASN A 186 -11.94 -0.13 -21.61
N SER A 187 -10.71 -0.63 -21.44
CA SER A 187 -9.91 -0.44 -20.22
C SER A 187 -9.77 1.03 -19.80
N TYR A 188 -9.65 1.96 -20.77
CA TYR A 188 -9.64 3.40 -20.49
C TYR A 188 -10.92 3.88 -19.79
N CYS A 189 -12.09 3.47 -20.29
CA CYS A 189 -13.37 3.84 -19.70
C CYS A 189 -13.58 3.17 -18.33
N GLN A 190 -13.03 1.99 -18.11
CA GLN A 190 -13.06 1.34 -16.81
C GLN A 190 -12.26 2.12 -15.76
N VAL A 191 -11.11 2.70 -16.13
CA VAL A 191 -10.34 3.60 -15.25
C VAL A 191 -11.16 4.86 -14.92
N LEU A 192 -11.80 5.48 -15.91
CA LEU A 192 -12.65 6.66 -15.69
C LEU A 192 -13.88 6.37 -14.82
N ASN A 193 -14.53 5.22 -15.01
CA ASN A 193 -15.65 4.80 -14.16
C ASN A 193 -15.18 4.56 -12.72
N SER A 194 -14.02 3.94 -12.53
CA SER A 194 -13.41 3.78 -11.21
C SER A 194 -13.11 5.13 -10.56
N PHE A 195 -12.60 6.09 -11.36
CA PHE A 195 -12.36 7.45 -10.92
C PHE A 195 -13.66 8.12 -10.43
N LYS A 196 -14.75 7.99 -11.20
CA LYS A 196 -16.07 8.52 -10.84
C LYS A 196 -16.50 8.05 -9.45
N LEU A 197 -16.50 6.73 -9.25
CA LEU A 197 -16.97 6.10 -8.02
C LEU A 197 -16.18 6.52 -6.78
N LEU A 198 -14.87 6.72 -6.92
CA LEU A 198 -14.00 7.02 -5.78
C LEU A 198 -13.95 8.52 -5.44
N TYR A 199 -13.94 9.38 -6.45
CA TYR A 199 -13.49 10.76 -6.29
C TYR A 199 -14.54 11.81 -6.62
N ILE A 200 -15.54 11.51 -7.46
CA ILE A 200 -16.56 12.49 -7.84
C ILE A 200 -17.59 12.63 -6.72
N GLN A 201 -17.80 13.86 -6.27
CA GLN A 201 -18.79 14.16 -5.23
C GLN A 201 -20.16 14.38 -5.87
N ASP A 202 -20.94 13.31 -5.98
CA ASP A 202 -22.34 13.43 -6.36
C ASP A 202 -23.20 13.80 -5.13
N THR A 203 -23.77 15.00 -5.15
CA THR A 203 -24.75 15.47 -4.15
C THR A 203 -26.15 14.90 -4.37
N VAL A 204 -26.29 13.83 -5.15
CA VAL A 204 -27.58 13.19 -5.37
C VAL A 204 -27.49 11.82 -4.72
N ASN A 205 -28.35 11.59 -3.73
CA ASN A 205 -28.93 10.29 -3.49
C ASN A 205 -29.54 9.81 -4.82
N GLU A 206 -28.71 9.36 -5.74
CA GLU A 206 -29.17 8.54 -6.84
C GLU A 206 -29.59 7.26 -6.12
N HIS A 207 -30.90 7.07 -6.00
CA HIS A 207 -31.47 5.85 -5.47
C HIS A 207 -30.65 4.70 -6.06
N ILE A 208 -30.05 3.92 -5.16
CA ILE A 208 -29.39 2.67 -5.45
C ILE A 208 -30.45 1.78 -6.11
N HIS A 209 -30.68 1.94 -7.41
CA HIS A 209 -31.15 0.87 -8.25
C HIS A 209 -29.93 0.00 -8.46
N LYS A 210 -29.77 -0.89 -7.46
CA LYS A 210 -29.00 -2.11 -7.54
C LYS A 210 -29.66 -3.02 -8.57
N GLU A 211 -29.77 -2.57 -9.81
CA GLU A 211 -29.89 -3.52 -10.89
C GLU A 211 -28.53 -4.18 -10.98
N ALA A 212 -28.54 -5.45 -10.59
CA ALA A 212 -27.44 -6.38 -10.73
C ALA A 212 -27.00 -6.40 -12.20
N SER A 213 -26.16 -5.45 -12.57
CA SER A 213 -25.21 -5.67 -13.64
C SER A 213 -24.23 -6.68 -13.09
N GLU A 214 -24.36 -7.92 -13.56
CA GLU A 214 -23.32 -8.94 -13.54
C GLU A 214 -22.06 -8.40 -14.25
N PHE A 215 -21.40 -7.43 -13.63
CA PHE A 215 -19.99 -7.20 -13.83
C PHE A 215 -19.30 -8.13 -12.86
N THR A 216 -18.88 -9.27 -13.40
CA THR A 216 -17.84 -10.16 -12.88
C THR A 216 -16.97 -9.45 -11.85
N GLU A 217 -17.36 -9.58 -10.58
CA GLU A 217 -16.58 -9.11 -9.44
C GLU A 217 -15.20 -9.75 -9.63
N SER A 218 -14.16 -8.90 -9.70
CA SER A 218 -12.80 -9.38 -9.87
C SER A 218 -12.56 -10.43 -8.79
N SER A 219 -12.27 -11.64 -9.27
CA SER A 219 -12.18 -12.83 -8.42
C SER A 219 -11.21 -12.60 -7.27
N SER A 220 -10.23 -11.71 -7.42
CA SER A 220 -9.27 -11.34 -6.38
C SER A 220 -9.90 -10.79 -5.11
N LEU A 221 -10.93 -9.94 -5.13
CA LEU A 221 -11.46 -9.32 -3.91
C LEU A 221 -12.41 -10.26 -3.16
N ILE A 222 -13.17 -11.07 -3.89
CA ILE A 222 -13.94 -12.19 -3.31
C ILE A 222 -12.98 -13.25 -2.79
N HIS A 223 -11.93 -13.62 -3.52
CA HIS A 223 -10.94 -14.60 -3.06
C HIS A 223 -10.18 -14.09 -1.85
N ILE A 224 -9.88 -12.80 -1.74
CA ILE A 224 -9.25 -12.24 -0.53
C ILE A 224 -10.23 -12.29 0.64
N ARG A 225 -11.49 -11.86 0.47
CA ARG A 225 -12.49 -11.91 1.55
C ARG A 225 -12.86 -13.35 1.95
N ALA A 226 -13.00 -14.25 0.98
CA ALA A 226 -13.23 -15.67 1.20
C ALA A 226 -12.00 -16.34 1.83
N ALA A 227 -10.78 -16.03 1.38
CA ALA A 227 -9.55 -16.52 2.00
C ALA A 227 -9.46 -16.05 3.45
N PHE A 228 -9.70 -14.76 3.73
CA PHE A 228 -9.74 -14.26 5.11
C PHE A 228 -10.80 -15.00 5.93
N LEU A 229 -12.04 -15.14 5.46
CA LEU A 229 -13.09 -15.85 6.18
C LEU A 229 -12.75 -17.34 6.41
N THR A 230 -12.17 -18.01 5.42
CA THR A 230 -11.73 -19.42 5.55
C THR A 230 -10.55 -19.56 6.52
N ILE A 231 -9.61 -18.61 6.54
CA ILE A 231 -8.51 -18.60 7.51
C ILE A 231 -9.06 -18.39 8.93
N THR A 232 -9.99 -17.44 9.13
CA THR A 232 -10.58 -17.22 10.47
C THR A 232 -11.38 -18.43 10.94
N PHE A 233 -12.17 -19.05 10.05
CA PHE A 233 -12.93 -20.26 10.38
C PHE A 233 -12.04 -21.47 10.65
N THR A 234 -10.96 -21.65 9.89
CA THR A 234 -10.03 -22.77 10.10
C THR A 234 -9.24 -22.63 11.40
N ILE A 235 -8.78 -21.42 11.74
CA ILE A 235 -8.14 -21.14 13.03
C ILE A 235 -9.13 -21.43 14.17
N PHE A 236 -10.37 -20.93 14.07
CA PHE A 236 -11.39 -21.15 15.09
C PHE A 236 -11.74 -22.63 15.25
N ALA A 237 -11.89 -23.36 14.15
CA ALA A 237 -12.14 -24.80 14.16
C ALA A 237 -10.97 -25.58 14.77
N LEU A 238 -9.72 -25.24 14.43
CA LEU A 238 -8.53 -25.84 15.03
C LEU A 238 -8.47 -25.56 16.54
N SER A 239 -8.77 -24.35 16.99
CA SER A 239 -8.84 -24.02 18.41
C SER A 239 -9.92 -24.82 19.14
N LEU A 240 -11.10 -25.00 18.55
CA LEU A 240 -12.17 -25.83 19.12
C LEU A 240 -11.79 -27.31 19.16
N ILE A 241 -11.16 -27.83 18.10
CA ILE A 241 -10.68 -29.21 18.05
C ILE A 241 -9.60 -29.43 19.13
N ILE A 242 -8.63 -28.52 19.27
CA ILE A 242 -7.64 -28.57 20.35
C ILE A 242 -8.32 -28.48 21.72
N PHE A 243 -9.33 -27.63 21.90
CA PHE A 243 -10.05 -27.50 23.15
C PHE A 243 -10.84 -28.79 23.49
N ILE A 244 -11.47 -29.41 22.51
CA ILE A 244 -12.19 -30.68 22.65
C ILE A 244 -11.21 -31.82 22.91
N PHE A 245 -10.07 -31.90 22.22
CA PHE A 245 -9.01 -32.86 22.52
C PHE A 245 -8.38 -32.57 23.88
N HIS A 246 -8.18 -31.33 24.29
CA HIS A 246 -7.70 -31.02 25.64
C HIS A 246 -8.73 -31.45 26.70
N LYS A 247 -10.02 -31.40 26.36
CA LYS A 247 -11.13 -31.83 27.23
C LYS A 247 -11.36 -33.35 27.23
N ASN A 248 -11.10 -34.04 26.11
CA ASN A 248 -11.43 -35.46 25.89
C ASN A 248 -10.19 -36.38 25.81
N THR A 249 -9.02 -35.88 25.42
CA THR A 249 -7.75 -36.58 25.60
C THR A 249 -7.43 -36.53 27.09
N SER A 250 -7.44 -37.71 27.69
CA SER A 250 -7.46 -37.93 29.14
C SER A 250 -6.15 -37.54 29.85
N TYR A 251 -5.76 -36.26 29.80
CA TYR A 251 -4.84 -35.66 30.77
C TYR A 251 -5.53 -35.39 32.11
N ARG A 252 -6.84 -35.63 32.21
CA ARG A 252 -7.60 -35.56 33.46
C ARG A 252 -7.01 -36.47 34.53
N SER A 253 -6.49 -37.65 34.16
CA SER A 253 -5.85 -38.58 35.10
C SER A 253 -4.44 -38.14 35.53
N TYR A 254 -3.65 -37.56 34.60
CA TYR A 254 -2.30 -37.08 34.88
C TYR A 254 -2.32 -35.76 35.67
N LEU A 255 -3.14 -34.78 35.26
CA LEU A 255 -3.33 -33.52 35.95
C LEU A 255 -3.96 -33.72 37.33
N GLN A 256 -4.91 -34.64 37.50
CA GLN A 256 -5.45 -34.95 38.82
C GLN A 256 -4.40 -35.58 39.74
N LYS A 257 -3.53 -36.47 39.23
CA LYS A 257 -2.40 -37.00 40.00
C LYS A 257 -1.39 -35.91 40.37
N LEU A 258 -1.10 -34.99 39.45
CA LEU A 258 -0.14 -33.89 39.66
C LEU A 258 -0.68 -32.86 40.66
N LEU A 259 -1.98 -32.53 40.59
CA LEU A 259 -2.67 -31.66 41.55
C LEU A 259 -2.80 -32.31 42.93
N VAL A 260 -3.06 -33.62 43.03
CA VAL A 260 -3.03 -34.34 44.31
C VAL A 260 -1.63 -34.35 44.92
N LYS A 261 -0.59 -34.49 44.09
CA LYS A 261 0.81 -34.48 44.55
C LYS A 261 1.23 -33.08 45.04
N ILE A 262 0.82 -32.02 44.33
CA ILE A 262 1.01 -30.62 44.75
C ILE A 262 0.23 -30.35 46.05
N ARG A 263 -1.03 -30.77 46.16
CA ARG A 263 -1.84 -30.61 47.38
C ARG A 263 -1.24 -31.33 48.58
N ARG A 264 -0.67 -32.52 48.39
CA ARG A 264 0.08 -33.22 49.46
C ARG A 264 1.35 -32.47 49.84
N PHE A 265 2.05 -31.85 48.89
CA PHE A 265 3.24 -31.04 49.17
C PHE A 265 2.90 -29.76 49.94
N ILE A 266 1.79 -29.10 49.59
CA ILE A 266 1.29 -27.91 50.29
C ILE A 266 0.81 -28.30 51.70
N ASN A 267 0.00 -29.34 51.84
CA ASN A 267 -0.45 -29.80 53.16
C ASN A 267 0.72 -30.28 54.05
N LYS A 268 1.76 -30.90 53.47
CA LYS A 268 2.96 -31.29 54.22
C LYS A 268 3.78 -30.09 54.69
N LYS A 269 3.80 -29.00 53.89
CA LYS A 269 4.39 -27.72 54.30
C LYS A 269 3.53 -27.00 55.34
N ASP A 270 2.21 -27.05 55.24
CA ASP A 270 1.30 -26.47 56.24
C ASP A 270 1.37 -27.21 57.57
N GLU A 271 1.58 -28.53 57.58
CA GLU A 271 1.78 -29.31 58.82
C GLU A 271 3.14 -28.97 59.48
N GLU A 272 4.23 -28.87 58.71
CA GLU A 272 5.53 -28.39 59.22
C GLU A 272 5.46 -26.92 59.71
N TYR A 273 4.67 -26.07 59.05
CA TYR A 273 4.46 -24.67 59.41
C TYR A 273 3.56 -24.52 60.65
N LEU A 274 2.54 -25.36 60.80
CA LEU A 274 1.67 -25.41 61.98
C LEU A 274 2.42 -25.98 63.19
N ILE A 275 3.26 -27.01 63.03
CA ILE A 275 4.14 -27.51 64.10
C ILE A 275 5.14 -26.42 64.55
N PHE A 276 5.64 -25.59 63.62
CA PHE A 276 6.50 -24.45 63.95
C PHE A 276 5.73 -23.34 64.71
N LEU A 277 4.51 -23.00 64.29
CA LEU A 277 3.65 -22.00 64.95
C LEU A 277 3.19 -22.44 66.34
N ASP A 278 2.78 -23.70 66.52
CA ASP A 278 2.34 -24.23 67.82
C ASP A 278 3.49 -24.28 68.84
N SER A 279 4.75 -24.44 68.37
CA SER A 279 5.94 -24.36 69.23
C SER A 279 6.27 -22.94 69.71
N LEU A 280 5.76 -21.92 69.03
CA LEU A 280 5.93 -20.50 69.39
C LEU A 280 4.83 -20.00 70.34
N GLU A 281 3.71 -20.70 70.42
CA GLU A 281 2.53 -20.30 71.20
C GLU A 281 2.42 -21.07 72.52
N SER A 282 3.48 -20.99 73.33
CA SER A 282 3.40 -21.29 74.78
C SER A 282 2.73 -20.11 75.52
N PRO A 283 1.81 -20.35 76.47
CA PRO A 283 0.86 -19.34 76.91
C PRO A 283 1.51 -18.27 77.81
N TYR A 284 1.60 -17.05 77.29
CA TYR A 284 1.90 -15.86 78.08
C TYR A 284 0.68 -15.51 78.95
N LYS A 285 0.77 -15.80 80.25
CA LYS A 285 -0.22 -15.42 81.27
C LYS A 285 -0.34 -13.89 81.36
N PRO A 286 -1.56 -13.31 81.34
CA PRO A 286 -1.75 -11.89 81.60
C PRO A 286 -1.79 -11.64 83.12
N SER A 287 -0.91 -10.78 83.62
CA SER A 287 -1.00 -10.23 84.99
C SER A 287 -1.93 -9.02 84.98
N ILE A 288 -3.09 -9.17 85.62
CA ILE A 288 -3.98 -8.08 86.04
C ILE A 288 -3.39 -7.49 87.33
N ASP A 289 -3.17 -6.18 87.38
CA ASP A 289 -3.16 -5.46 88.67
C ASP A 289 -3.82 -4.07 88.55
N LYS A 290 -4.40 -3.65 89.67
CA LYS A 290 -5.52 -2.72 89.88
C LYS A 290 -5.13 -1.24 90.07
N ASP A 291 -6.20 -0.44 90.21
CA ASP A 291 -6.32 0.93 90.72
C ASP A 291 -5.92 2.02 89.71
N TYR A 292 -6.72 3.05 89.42
CA TYR A 292 -7.26 4.05 90.34
C TYR A 292 -8.61 4.65 89.89
N THR A 293 -9.49 4.89 90.86
CA THR A 293 -10.70 5.73 90.79
C THR A 293 -10.36 7.20 91.06
N ILE A 294 -10.85 8.16 90.25
CA ILE A 294 -10.98 9.57 90.65
C ILE A 294 -12.33 10.15 90.20
N GLU A 295 -12.95 10.81 91.16
CA GLU A 295 -14.30 11.38 91.26
C GLU A 295 -14.33 12.83 90.73
N TYR A 296 -15.45 13.26 90.14
CA TYR A 296 -15.66 14.63 89.67
C TYR A 296 -16.31 15.49 90.76
N SER A 297 -15.70 16.63 91.10
CA SER A 297 -16.33 17.66 91.93
C SER A 297 -16.68 18.91 91.10
N SER A 298 -17.95 19.28 91.15
CA SER A 298 -18.54 20.54 90.70
C SER A 298 -18.14 21.72 91.59
N VAL A 299 -17.90 22.91 91.02
CA VAL A 299 -18.01 24.18 91.77
C VAL A 299 -18.69 25.24 90.90
N HIS A 300 -19.77 25.80 91.43
CA HIS A 300 -20.43 27.03 91.00
C HIS A 300 -20.43 28.01 92.20
N TYR A 301 -20.49 29.30 91.88
CA TYR A 301 -20.57 30.53 92.72
C TYR A 301 -19.21 31.11 93.15
N SER A 302 -18.90 32.37 92.86
CA SER A 302 -19.73 33.59 93.04
C SER A 302 -19.64 34.56 91.86
#